data_AF-A0A2U8TKP5-F1
#
_entry.id   AF-A0A2U8TKP5-F1
#
_cell.length_a   1.000
_cell.length_b   1.000
_cell.length_c   1.000
_cell.angle_alpha   90.00
_cell.angle_beta   90.00
_cell.angle_gamma   90.00
#
_symmetry.space_group_name_H-M   'P 1'
#
loop_
_entity.id
_entity.type
_entity.pdbx_description
1 polymer ?
#
loop_
_entity_poly.entity_id
_entity_poly.type
_entity_poly.pdbx_seq_one_letter_code
_entity_poly.pdbx_strand_id
1 'polypeptide(L)'
;MNDMSNDNEVKGRYRPSLNAIPAPVVNSPAPGSSVKSPVEFSGTGEEGWHVYVVAVPIDGTEYASAVVKNGVWSVSVDMDVRRYSAFAVQMDNRETSEWSKIFDFTVTP
;
A
#
# COMPACT_ATOMS: atom_id res chain seq x y z
N MET A 1 12.57 -45.22 7.82
CA MET A 1 12.54 -44.08 8.75
C MET A 1 11.23 -43.33 8.55
N ASN A 2 10.36 -43.40 9.57
CA ASN A 2 9.33 -42.45 10.01
C ASN A 2 9.41 -41.04 9.39
N ASP A 3 8.34 -40.28 9.17
CA ASP A 3 6.90 -40.41 9.41
C ASP A 3 6.23 -39.25 8.66
N MET A 4 4.99 -39.47 8.23
CA MET A 4 4.06 -38.50 7.68
C MET A 4 3.78 -37.36 8.66
N SER A 5 3.44 -36.18 8.12
CA SER A 5 2.51 -35.15 8.66
C SER A 5 2.97 -33.78 8.17
N ASN A 6 2.16 -32.90 7.59
CA ASN A 6 0.74 -32.92 7.32
C ASN A 6 0.49 -31.77 6.33
N ASP A 7 -0.29 -32.02 5.29
CA ASP A 7 -1.08 -30.96 4.68
C ASP A 7 -1.97 -30.34 5.77
N ASN A 8 -2.13 -29.01 5.76
CA ASN A 8 -2.85 -28.16 6.72
C ASN A 8 -2.14 -27.81 8.04
N GLU A 9 -1.40 -26.68 8.02
CA GLU A 9 -1.46 -25.72 9.13
C GLU A 9 -1.84 -24.31 8.64
N VAL A 10 -3.16 -24.12 8.54
CA VAL A 10 -3.93 -22.97 9.05
C VAL A 10 -3.41 -21.55 8.75
N LYS A 11 -4.12 -20.90 7.81
CA LYS A 11 -4.50 -19.48 7.73
C LYS A 11 -3.93 -18.53 8.81
N GLY A 12 -3.21 -17.50 8.37
CA GLY A 12 -3.25 -16.19 9.03
C GLY A 12 -1.98 -15.63 9.65
N ARG A 13 -0.78 -16.06 9.24
CA ARG A 13 0.44 -15.29 9.56
C ARG A 13 1.16 -14.94 8.28
N TYR A 14 1.01 -13.70 7.85
CA TYR A 14 1.88 -13.07 6.88
C TYR A 14 3.32 -13.21 7.41
N ARG A 15 4.04 -14.23 6.94
CA ARG A 15 5.48 -14.35 7.13
C ARG A 15 6.06 -13.66 5.89
N PRO A 16 6.66 -12.47 6.02
CA PRO A 16 7.40 -11.89 4.91
C PRO A 16 8.38 -12.96 4.42
N SER A 17 8.35 -13.27 3.13
CA SER A 17 9.36 -14.18 2.58
C SER A 17 10.72 -13.51 2.79
N LEU A 18 11.76 -14.29 3.13
CA LEU A 18 13.08 -13.72 3.44
C LEU A 18 13.68 -12.92 2.27
N ASN A 19 13.13 -13.08 1.06
CA ASN A 19 13.53 -12.38 -0.15
C ASN A 19 12.44 -11.42 -0.70
N ALA A 20 11.40 -11.11 0.09
CA ALA A 20 10.37 -10.17 -0.33
C ALA A 20 10.86 -8.72 -0.20
N ILE A 21 10.64 -7.92 -1.24
CA ILE A 21 10.85 -6.47 -1.17
C ILE A 21 9.80 -5.88 -0.22
N PRO A 22 10.20 -5.10 0.81
CA PRO A 22 9.27 -4.52 1.77
C PRO A 22 8.19 -3.67 1.09
N ALA A 23 6.96 -3.74 1.60
CA ALA A 23 5.89 -2.85 1.17
C ALA A 23 6.23 -1.38 1.54
N PRO A 24 5.76 -0.40 0.75
CA PRO A 24 5.84 0.98 1.16
C PRO A 24 4.93 1.21 2.38
N VAL A 25 5.32 2.13 3.25
CA VAL A 25 4.48 2.56 4.38
C VAL A 25 3.64 3.73 3.91
N VAL A 26 2.35 3.73 4.26
CA VAL A 26 1.44 4.86 4.08
C VAL A 26 1.20 5.50 5.44
N ASN A 27 1.60 6.76 5.60
CA ASN A 27 1.39 7.55 6.82
C ASN A 27 0.15 8.46 6.70
N SER A 28 -0.13 8.95 5.49
CA SER A 28 -1.31 9.76 5.18
C SER A 28 -1.96 9.27 3.88
N PRO A 29 -3.30 9.20 3.80
CA PRO A 29 -4.24 9.33 4.92
C PRO A 29 -4.06 8.21 5.96
N ALA A 30 -4.26 8.53 7.24
CA ALA A 30 -4.25 7.52 8.29
C ALA A 30 -5.50 6.60 8.18
N PRO A 31 -5.40 5.30 8.51
CA PRO A 31 -6.55 4.39 8.45
C PRO A 31 -7.75 4.88 9.27
N GLY A 32 -8.92 4.95 8.65
CA GLY A 32 -10.18 5.41 9.24
C GLY A 32 -10.32 6.93 9.34
N SER A 33 -9.35 7.71 8.85
CA SER A 33 -9.39 9.17 8.95
C SER A 33 -10.43 9.82 8.05
N SER A 34 -10.83 11.04 8.41
CA SER A 34 -11.57 11.97 7.55
C SER A 34 -10.65 13.12 7.15
N VAL A 35 -10.55 13.39 5.86
CA VAL A 35 -9.64 14.39 5.26
C VAL A 35 -10.39 15.28 4.28
N LYS A 36 -9.83 16.45 3.96
CA LYS A 36 -10.35 17.34 2.92
C LYS A 36 -9.59 17.13 1.61
N SER A 37 -10.21 17.50 0.49
CA SER A 37 -9.51 17.62 -0.78
C SER A 37 -8.75 18.97 -0.86
N PRO A 38 -7.54 19.03 -1.44
CA PRO A 38 -6.75 17.91 -1.96
C PRO A 38 -6.23 17.00 -0.84
N VAL A 39 -6.22 15.70 -1.12
CA VAL A 39 -5.72 14.67 -0.19
C VAL A 39 -4.22 14.52 -0.37
N GLU A 40 -3.47 14.70 0.72
CA GLU A 40 -2.05 14.38 0.74
C GLU A 40 -1.85 12.89 1.03
N PHE A 41 -1.31 12.18 0.04
CA PHE A 41 -0.76 10.84 0.24
C PHE A 41 0.72 10.95 0.55
N SER A 42 1.16 10.34 1.64
CA SER A 42 2.57 10.37 2.04
C SER A 42 2.98 9.16 2.83
N GLY A 43 4.29 8.90 2.83
CA GLY A 43 4.84 7.71 3.46
C GLY A 43 6.33 7.51 3.24
N THR A 44 6.79 6.29 3.44
CA THR A 44 8.17 5.86 3.18
C THR A 44 8.20 4.69 2.19
N GLY A 45 9.33 4.51 1.52
CA GLY A 45 9.55 3.42 0.57
C GLY A 45 11.04 3.24 0.26
N GLU A 46 11.33 2.39 -0.72
CA GLU A 46 12.69 2.15 -1.20
C GLU A 46 13.14 3.28 -2.13
N GLU A 47 14.35 3.81 -1.93
CA GLU A 47 14.84 4.99 -2.65
C GLU A 47 14.83 4.79 -4.17
N GLY A 48 14.25 5.74 -4.91
CA GLY A 48 14.15 5.70 -6.37
C GLY A 48 12.99 4.86 -6.91
N TRP A 49 12.30 4.09 -6.06
CA TRP A 49 11.14 3.30 -6.49
C TRP A 49 9.90 4.18 -6.66
N HIS A 50 9.00 3.77 -7.55
CA HIS A 50 7.69 4.38 -7.68
C HIS A 50 6.69 3.70 -6.74
N VAL A 51 6.07 4.46 -5.86
CA VAL A 51 4.91 4.04 -5.06
C VAL A 51 3.63 4.31 -5.85
N TYR A 52 2.71 3.35 -5.79
CA TYR A 52 1.38 3.40 -6.37
C TYR A 52 0.34 3.13 -5.28
N VAL A 53 -0.65 4.01 -5.15
CA VAL A 53 -1.81 3.82 -4.27
C VAL A 53 -2.99 3.37 -5.12
N VAL A 54 -3.41 2.12 -4.93
CA VAL A 54 -4.37 1.42 -5.80
C VAL A 54 -5.69 1.20 -5.08
N ALA A 55 -6.80 1.34 -5.80
CA ALA A 55 -8.14 1.15 -5.28
C ALA A 55 -8.42 -0.29 -4.80
N VAL A 56 -9.33 -0.40 -3.84
CA VAL A 56 -9.96 -1.65 -3.42
C VAL A 56 -11.49 -1.54 -3.62
N PRO A 57 -12.15 -2.53 -4.27
CA PRO A 57 -11.55 -3.66 -4.97
C PRO A 57 -10.67 -3.21 -6.15
N ILE A 58 -9.73 -4.06 -6.56
CA ILE A 58 -8.83 -3.76 -7.69
C ILE A 58 -9.66 -3.73 -8.97
N ASP A 59 -9.75 -2.55 -9.57
CA ASP A 59 -10.49 -2.29 -10.82
C ASP A 59 -9.61 -1.58 -11.87
N GLY A 60 -8.31 -1.45 -11.61
CA GLY A 60 -7.37 -0.71 -12.43
C GLY A 60 -7.25 0.77 -12.08
N THR A 61 -8.01 1.26 -11.09
CA THR A 61 -7.90 2.65 -10.61
C THR A 61 -6.68 2.83 -9.71
N GLU A 62 -5.84 3.78 -10.08
CA GLU A 62 -4.79 4.34 -9.25
C GLU A 62 -5.25 5.69 -8.71
N TYR A 63 -5.13 5.90 -7.40
CA TYR A 63 -5.44 7.19 -6.78
C TYR A 63 -4.25 8.13 -6.78
N ALA A 64 -3.04 7.60 -6.60
CA ALA A 64 -1.84 8.40 -6.49
C ALA A 64 -0.59 7.60 -6.89
N SER A 65 0.42 8.29 -7.39
CA SER A 65 1.76 7.75 -7.54
C SER A 65 2.85 8.79 -7.29
N ALA A 66 3.98 8.35 -6.75
CA ALA A 66 5.12 9.20 -6.44
C ALA A 66 6.43 8.41 -6.41
N VAL A 67 7.52 9.06 -6.82
CA VAL A 67 8.90 8.55 -6.63
C VAL A 67 9.32 8.76 -5.18
N VAL A 68 9.91 7.75 -4.57
CA VAL A 68 10.57 7.88 -3.27
C VAL A 68 11.88 8.66 -3.43
N LYS A 69 12.00 9.75 -2.68
CA LYS A 69 13.20 10.60 -2.62
C LYS A 69 13.61 10.82 -1.17
N ASN A 70 14.87 10.56 -0.85
CA ASN A 70 15.38 10.59 0.53
C ASN A 70 14.55 9.71 1.49
N GLY A 71 14.13 8.53 1.04
CA GLY A 71 13.35 7.54 1.80
C GLY A 71 11.88 7.90 2.02
N VAL A 72 11.41 9.03 1.48
CA VAL A 72 10.03 9.50 1.62
C VAL A 72 9.37 9.73 0.27
N TRP A 73 8.05 9.59 0.24
CA TRP A 73 7.23 9.93 -0.93
C TRP A 73 6.02 10.75 -0.46
N SER A 74 5.58 11.67 -1.32
CA SER A 74 4.46 12.58 -1.04
C SER A 74 3.84 13.07 -2.34
N VAL A 75 2.51 13.14 -2.40
CA VAL A 75 1.76 13.69 -3.53
C VAL A 75 0.37 14.16 -3.08
N SER A 76 -0.04 15.35 -3.52
CA SER A 76 -1.40 15.87 -3.32
C SER A 76 -2.29 15.52 -4.51
N VAL A 77 -3.49 14.99 -4.26
CA VAL A 77 -4.46 14.60 -5.30
C VAL A 77 -5.84 15.18 -4.98
N ASP A 78 -6.49 15.76 -5.99
CA ASP A 78 -7.89 16.17 -5.88
C ASP A 78 -8.79 14.93 -5.93
N MET A 79 -9.67 14.79 -4.93
CA MET A 79 -10.53 13.62 -4.79
C MET A 79 -11.96 14.02 -4.43
N ASP A 80 -12.94 13.29 -4.98
CA ASP A 80 -14.35 13.51 -4.68
C ASP A 80 -14.70 13.14 -3.23
N VAL A 81 -15.70 13.83 -2.67
CA VAL A 81 -16.27 13.56 -1.34
C VAL A 81 -16.94 12.19 -1.32
N ARG A 82 -16.23 11.17 -0.81
CA ARG A 82 -16.72 9.81 -0.57
C ARG A 82 -15.77 9.04 0.33
N ARG A 83 -16.14 7.81 0.68
CA ARG A 83 -15.25 6.84 1.32
C ARG A 83 -14.41 6.11 0.27
N TYR A 84 -13.13 5.93 0.57
CA TYR A 84 -12.16 5.20 -0.23
C TYR A 84 -11.57 4.04 0.57
N SER A 85 -11.13 3.02 -0.14
CA SER A 85 -10.32 1.92 0.36
C SER A 85 -9.18 1.70 -0.64
N ALA A 86 -7.95 1.56 -0.13
CA ALA A 86 -6.76 1.47 -0.95
C ALA A 86 -5.67 0.62 -0.29
N PHE A 87 -4.69 0.18 -1.06
CA PHE A 87 -3.39 -0.27 -0.58
C PHE A 87 -2.29 0.39 -1.42
N ALA A 88 -1.06 0.35 -0.93
CA ALA A 88 0.12 0.83 -1.64
C ALA A 88 1.04 -0.32 -2.03
N VAL A 89 1.69 -0.17 -3.17
CA VAL A 89 2.74 -1.07 -3.69
C VAL A 89 3.85 -0.21 -4.29
N GLN A 90 5.09 -0.68 -4.29
CA GLN A 90 6.18 -0.01 -4.98
C GLN A 90 6.83 -0.90 -6.04
N MET A 91 7.29 -0.28 -7.12
CA MET A 91 7.90 -0.98 -8.25
C MET A 91 9.13 -0.23 -8.75
N ASP A 92 10.15 -0.98 -9.14
CA ASP A 92 11.31 -0.54 -9.91
C ASP A 92 11.87 -1.73 -10.69
N ASN A 93 12.51 -1.50 -11.84
CA ASN A 93 13.22 -2.53 -12.61
C ASN A 93 12.45 -3.85 -12.84
N ARG A 94 11.11 -3.78 -13.00
CA ARG A 94 10.16 -4.91 -13.14
C ARG A 94 10.02 -5.80 -11.90
N GLU A 95 10.58 -5.38 -10.77
CA GLU A 95 10.31 -5.94 -9.47
C GLU A 95 9.15 -5.21 -8.80
N THR A 96 8.40 -5.94 -7.98
CA THR A 96 7.23 -5.44 -7.27
C THR A 96 7.36 -5.80 -5.81
N SER A 97 7.08 -4.85 -4.93
CA SER A 97 7.05 -5.10 -3.50
C SER A 97 5.85 -5.93 -3.06
N GLU A 98 5.91 -6.38 -1.82
CA GLU A 98 4.71 -6.72 -1.09
C GLU A 98 3.70 -5.56 -1.05
N TRP A 99 2.43 -5.88 -0.86
CA TRP A 99 1.38 -4.86 -0.70
C TRP A 99 1.36 -4.33 0.73
N SER A 100 1.09 -3.05 0.90
CA SER A 100 0.78 -2.49 2.22
C SER A 100 -0.50 -3.13 2.77
N LYS A 101 -0.77 -2.91 4.06
CA LYS A 101 -2.12 -3.14 4.59
C LYS A 101 -3.11 -2.25 3.83
N ILE A 102 -4.33 -2.75 3.65
CA ILE A 102 -5.44 -1.93 3.18
C ILE A 102 -5.72 -0.85 4.23
N PHE A 103 -5.96 0.37 3.76
CA PHE A 103 -6.39 1.49 4.58
C PHE A 103 -7.62 2.13 3.96
N ASP A 104 -8.56 2.49 4.83
CA ASP A 104 -9.76 3.23 4.46
C ASP A 104 -9.59 4.69 4.87
N PHE A 105 -10.20 5.61 4.14
CA PHE A 105 -10.35 7.00 4.56
C PHE A 105 -11.60 7.60 3.92
N THR A 106 -12.06 8.73 4.46
CA THR A 106 -13.21 9.46 3.91
C THR A 106 -12.79 10.86 3.54
N VAL A 107 -13.07 11.26 2.31
CA VAL A 107 -12.98 12.67 1.90
C VAL A 107 -14.29 13.35 2.28
N THR A 108 -14.21 14.40 3.08
CA THR A 108 -15.35 15.19 3.55
C THR A 108 -15.37 16.59 2.93
N PRO A 109 -16.53 17.27 2.92
CA PRO A 109 -16.63 18.67 2.47
C PRO A 109 -15.72 19.65 3.23
#